data_AF-A0A2M7MDS4-F1
#
_entry.id   AF-A0A2M7MDS4-F1
#
_cell.length_a   1.000
_cell.length_b   1.000
_cell.length_c   1.000
_cell.angle_alpha   90.00
_cell.angle_beta   90.00
_cell.angle_gamma   90.00
#
_symmetry.space_group_name_H-M   'P 1'
#
loop_
_entity.id
_entity.type
_entity.pdbx_description
1 polymer ?
#
loop_
_entity_poly.entity_id
_entity_poly.type
_entity_poly.pdbx_seq_one_letter_code
_entity_poly.pdbx_strand_id
1 'polypeptide(L)' 'MLKVATYIKEVIREIKKVTWPSKKQTQDMTLLVIGVSLAVGLYIGLLDTIFQKLMASIL' A
#
# COMPACT_ATOMS: atom_id res chain seq x y z
N MET A 1 17.19 -7.01 36.81
CA MET A 1 16.76 -5.94 35.89
C MET A 1 17.79 -5.89 34.77
N LEU A 2 17.58 -6.47 33.59
CA LEU A 2 16.93 -5.80 32.45
C LEU A 2 16.43 -6.88 31.46
N LYS A 3 15.46 -7.73 31.84
CA LYS A 3 14.85 -8.75 30.95
C LYS A 3 14.38 -8.17 29.61
N VAL A 4 13.89 -6.93 29.64
CA VAL A 4 13.43 -6.17 28.48
C VAL A 4 14.58 -5.83 27.51
N ALA A 5 15.77 -5.47 28.01
CA ALA A 5 16.92 -5.17 27.16
C ALA A 5 17.41 -6.42 26.43
N THR A 6 17.40 -7.59 27.12
CA THR A 6 17.73 -8.88 26.51
C THR A 6 16.70 -9.26 25.44
N TYR A 7 15.40 -9.10 25.74
CA TYR A 7 14.32 -9.36 24.79
C TYR A 7 14.41 -8.51 23.52
N ILE A 8 14.63 -7.20 23.64
CA ILE A 8 14.80 -6.31 22.47
C ILE A 8 16.03 -6.73 21.65
N LYS A 9 17.11 -7.16 22.31
CA LYS A 9 18.33 -7.62 21.63
C LYS A 9 18.09 -8.91 20.83
N GLU A 10 17.27 -9.82 21.35
CA GLU A 10 16.85 -11.04 20.64
C GLU A 10 15.92 -10.72 19.46
N VAL A 11 14.93 -9.85 19.63
CA VAL A 11 14.02 -9.39 18.57
C VAL A 11 14.80 -8.75 17.41
N ILE A 12 15.77 -7.87 17.70
CA ILE A 12 16.64 -7.28 16.67
C ILE A 12 17.45 -8.36 15.94
N ARG A 13 17.89 -9.41 16.65
CA ARG A 13 18.64 -10.52 16.05
C ARG A 13 17.77 -11.34 15.10
N GLU A 14 16.48 -11.50 15.39
CA GLU A 14 15.54 -12.21 14.52
C GLU A 14 15.10 -11.36 13.32
N ILE A 15 14.82 -10.07 13.51
CA ILE A 15 14.47 -9.14 12.42
C ILE A 15 15.59 -9.08 11.36
N LYS A 16 16.85 -9.21 11.77
CA LYS A 16 17.99 -9.27 10.84
C LYS A 16 18.02 -10.56 10.00
N LYS A 17 17.35 -11.64 10.41
CA LYS A 17 17.22 -12.87 9.62
C LYS A 17 16.07 -12.78 8.61
N VAL A 18 15.20 -11.78 8.74
CA VAL A 18 14.10 -11.55 7.79
C VAL A 18 14.71 -11.13 6.46
N THR A 19 14.38 -11.87 5.41
CA THR A 19 14.80 -11.59 4.04
C THR A 19 14.00 -10.39 3.53
N TRP A 20 14.55 -9.20 3.70
CA TRP A 20 13.94 -7.98 3.16
C TRP A 20 14.06 -7.94 1.63
N PRO A 21 13.03 -7.46 0.94
CA PRO A 21 13.08 -7.29 -0.51
C PRO A 21 14.22 -6.34 -0.90
N SER A 22 14.80 -6.58 -2.08
CA SER A 22 15.83 -5.69 -2.60
C SER A 22 15.26 -4.29 -2.84
N LYS A 23 16.10 -3.24 -2.74
CA LYS A 23 15.68 -1.84 -2.98
C LYS A 23 14.95 -1.68 -4.32
N LYS A 24 15.38 -2.39 -5.35
CA LYS A 24 14.76 -2.40 -6.67
C LYS A 24 13.36 -3.02 -6.65
N GLN A 25 13.22 -4.19 -6.03
CA GLN A 25 11.92 -4.87 -5.91
C GLN A 25 10.90 -4.00 -5.16
N THR A 26 11.32 -3.34 -4.08
CA THR A 26 10.45 -2.41 -3.33
C THR A 26 10.02 -1.22 -4.20
N GLN A 27 10.92 -0.67 -5.01
CA GLN A 27 10.60 0.43 -5.93
C GLN A 27 9.61 -0.02 -7.00
N ASP A 28 9.85 -1.17 -7.64
CA ASP A 28 8.97 -1.70 -8.69
C ASP A 28 7.56 -1.97 -8.14
N MET A 29 7.46 -2.58 -6.95
CA MET A 29 6.17 -2.83 -6.29
C MET A 29 5.45 -1.52 -5.92
N THR A 30 6.19 -0.51 -5.43
CA THR A 30 5.60 0.80 -5.10
C THR A 30 5.08 1.50 -6.36
N LEU A 31 5.84 1.46 -7.45
CA LEU A 31 5.46 2.09 -8.72
C LEU A 31 4.22 1.42 -9.31
N LEU A 32 4.14 0.09 -9.22
CA LEU A 32 2.96 -0.69 -9.59
C LEU A 32 1.73 -0.26 -8.78
N VAL A 33 1.85 -0.17 -7.46
CA VAL A 33 0.74 0.22 -6.58
C VAL A 33 0.25 1.63 -6.91
N ILE A 34 1.16 2.58 -7.17
CA ILE A 34 0.80 3.94 -7.60
C ILE A 34 0.03 3.90 -8.92
N GLY A 35 0.52 3.15 -9.91
CA GLY A 35 -0.13 3.02 -11.21
C GLY A 35 -1.53 2.43 -11.11
N VAL A 36 -1.69 1.34 -10.35
CA VAL A 36 -3.00 0.70 -10.13
C VAL A 36 -3.94 1.62 -9.36
N SER A 37 -3.47 2.31 -8.32
CA SER A 37 -4.30 3.22 -7.53
C SER A 37 -4.83 4.39 -8.37
N LEU A 38 -4.00 4.94 -9.26
CA LEU A 38 -4.41 5.97 -10.21
C LEU A 38 -5.44 5.44 -11.21
N ALA A 39 -5.21 4.24 -11.77
CA ALA A 39 -6.14 3.62 -12.71
C ALA A 39 -7.51 3.36 -12.07
N VAL A 40 -7.54 2.79 -10.86
CA VAL A 40 -8.77 2.53 -10.11
C VAL A 40 -9.47 3.84 -9.73
N GLY A 41 -8.72 4.83 -9.26
CA GLY A 41 -9.27 6.15 -8.91
C GLY A 41 -9.92 6.85 -10.10
N LEU A 42 -9.26 6.82 -11.27
CA LEU A 42 -9.83 7.35 -12.51
C LEU A 42 -11.08 6.58 -12.95
N TYR A 43 -11.04 5.24 -12.85
CA TYR A 43 -12.18 4.40 -13.22
C TYR A 43 -13.42 4.70 -12.38
N ILE A 44 -13.26 4.72 -11.05
CA ILE A 44 -14.35 5.02 -10.12
C ILE A 44 -14.84 6.46 -10.34
N GLY A 45 -13.93 7.44 -10.41
CA GLY A 45 -14.32 8.85 -10.60
C GLY A 45 -15.07 9.11 -11.92
N LEU A 46 -14.70 8.42 -13.01
CA LEU A 46 -15.42 8.48 -14.27
C LEU A 46 -16.82 7.87 -14.15
N LEU A 47 -16.93 6.69 -13.53
CA LEU A 47 -18.22 6.05 -13.29
C LEU A 47 -19.13 6.92 -12.43
N ASP A 48 -18.63 7.49 -11.34
CA ASP A 48 -19.38 8.39 -10.47
C ASP A 48 -19.91 9.60 -11.24
N THR A 49 -19.08 10.19 -12.11
CA THR A 49 -19.48 11.34 -12.93
C THR A 49 -20.60 10.96 -13.90
N ILE A 50 -20.51 9.79 -14.53
CA ILE A 50 -21.54 9.29 -15.46
C ILE A 50 -22.84 9.01 -14.71
N PHE A 51 -22.77 8.30 -13.58
CA PHE A 51 -23.95 7.97 -12.78
C PHE A 51 -24.61 9.22 -12.19
N GLN A 52 -23.83 10.20 -11.71
CA GLN A 52 -24.39 11.48 -11.23
C GLN A 52 -25.17 12.20 -12.32
N LYS A 53 -24.62 12.30 -13.54
CA LYS A 53 -25.31 12.92 -14.68
C LYS A 53 -26.57 12.15 -15.08
N LEU A 54 -26.51 10.82 -15.06
CA LEU A 54 -27.62 9.97 -15.44
C LEU A 54 -28.77 10.06 -14.42
N MET A 55 -28.45 10.09 -13.12
CA MET A 55 -29.43 10.32 -12.05
C MET A 55 -30.01 11.73 -12.12
N ALA A 56 -29.19 12.75 -12.35
CA ALA A 56 -29.65 14.14 -12.51
C ALA A 56 -30.53 14.36 -13.75
N SER A 57 -30.45 13.48 -14.76
CA SER A 57 -31.34 13.54 -15.93
C SER A 57 -32.66 12.79 -15.71
N ILE A 58 -32.73 11.90 -14.73
CA ILE A 58 -33.92 11.08 -14.43
C ILE A 58 -34.83 11.79 -13.41
N LEU A 59 -34.26 12.55 -12.49
CA LEU A 59 -34.94 13.29 -11.42
C LEU A 59 -35.16 14.75 -11.83
#